data_AF-A0A2V9V679-F1
#
_entry.id   AF-A0A2V9V679-F1
#
_cell.length_a   1.000
_cell.length_b   1.000
_cell.length_c   1.000
_cell.angle_alpha   90.00
_cell.angle_beta   90.00
_cell.angle_gamma   90.00
#
_symmetry.space_group_name_H-M   'P 1'
#
loop_
_entity.id
_entity.type
_entity.pdbx_description
1 polymer ?
#
loop_
_entity_poly.entity_id
_entity_poly.type
_entity_poly.pdbx_seq_one_letter_code
_entity_poly.pdbx_strand_id
1 'polypeptide(L)' 'MHGVIPDNSEIDFPTLRCVDPFGKTVFNHLQAEVFLSEWERVKDRAKDESQREAWQKVKEMAQTCKSDRDLYLRFVGH' A
#
# COMPACT_ATOMS: atom_id res chain seq x y z
N MET A 1 7.78 7.16 3.01
CA MET A 1 6.35 6.84 3.20
C MET A 1 5.84 7.11 4.62
N HIS A 2 6.67 7.56 5.58
CA HIS A 2 6.22 7.85 6.94
C HIS A 2 4.97 8.75 6.93
N GLY A 3 3.87 8.26 7.52
CA GLY A 3 2.60 8.97 7.62
C GLY A 3 1.55 8.66 6.54
N VAL A 4 1.91 8.02 5.42
CA VAL A 4 0.94 7.61 4.38
C VAL A 4 0.29 6.27 4.71
N ILE A 5 1.11 5.31 5.18
CA ILE A 5 0.63 4.00 5.59
C ILE A 5 -0.02 4.11 6.99
N PRO A 6 -1.21 3.55 7.20
CA PRO A 6 -1.85 3.50 8.51
C PRO A 6 -1.03 2.75 9.54
N ASP A 7 -1.14 3.17 10.80
CA ASP A 7 -0.57 2.43 11.92
C ASP A 7 -1.31 1.09 12.14
N ASN A 8 -0.63 0.11 12.74
CA ASN A 8 -1.20 -1.20 13.06
C ASN A 8 -2.48 -1.13 13.92
N SER A 9 -2.67 -0.03 14.66
CA SER A 9 -3.87 0.26 15.47
C SER A 9 -5.08 0.78 14.68
N GLU A 10 -4.90 1.24 13.44
CA GLU A 10 -5.96 1.80 12.62
C GLU A 10 -6.82 0.70 11.97
N ILE A 11 -7.80 0.20 12.72
CA ILE A 11 -8.60 -0.98 12.35
C ILE A 11 -9.43 -0.82 11.06
N ASP A 12 -9.70 0.42 10.64
CA ASP A 12 -10.47 0.75 9.43
C ASP A 12 -9.69 0.50 8.12
N PHE A 13 -8.41 0.11 8.23
CA PHE A 13 -7.51 -0.22 7.13
C PHE A 13 -6.93 -1.64 7.30
N PRO A 14 -7.77 -2.69 7.28
CA PRO A 14 -7.36 -4.06 7.60
C PRO A 14 -6.22 -4.57 6.71
N THR A 15 -6.06 -4.06 5.48
CA THR A 15 -5.00 -4.48 4.57
C THR A 15 -3.75 -3.61 4.72
N LEU A 16 -3.88 -2.28 4.65
CA LEU A 16 -2.73 -1.39 4.70
C LEU A 16 -2.03 -1.38 6.05
N ARG A 17 -2.78 -1.54 7.15
CA ARG A 17 -2.19 -1.66 8.50
C ARG A 17 -1.34 -2.91 8.68
N CYS A 18 -1.37 -3.86 7.74
CA CYS A 18 -0.52 -5.04 7.77
C CYS A 18 0.86 -4.79 7.16
N VAL A 19 1.10 -3.61 6.57
CA VAL A 19 2.44 -3.28 6.05
C VAL A 19 3.38 -3.03 7.22
N ASP A 20 4.24 -4.01 7.46
CA ASP A 20 5.28 -3.94 8.48
C ASP A 20 6.41 -2.98 8.04
N PRO A 21 6.64 -1.86 8.75
CA PRO A 21 7.71 -0.91 8.43
C PRO A 21 9.11 -1.46 8.73
N PHE A 22 9.24 -2.56 9.48
CA PHE A 22 10.52 -3.19 9.82
C PHE A 22 10.73 -4.56 9.14
N GLY A 23 9.67 -5.12 8.57
CA GLY A 23 9.65 -6.47 8.02
C GLY A 23 9.44 -6.53 6.51
N LYS A 24 9.03 -7.70 6.04
CA LYS A 24 8.62 -7.92 4.65
C LYS A 24 7.12 -8.20 4.63
N THR A 25 6.39 -7.44 3.83
CA THR A 25 4.96 -7.67 3.60
C THR A 25 4.74 -7.93 2.12
N VAL A 26 3.92 -8.94 1.79
CA VAL A 26 3.57 -9.28 0.41
C VAL A 26 2.06 -9.34 0.26
N PHE A 27 1.55 -8.78 -0.83
CA PHE A 27 0.16 -8.89 -1.23
C PHE A 27 0.08 -9.57 -2.59
N ASN A 28 -0.83 -10.54 -2.73
CA ASN A 28 -1.14 -11.16 -4.00
C ASN A 28 -2.22 -10.38 -4.78
N HIS A 29 -2.53 -10.83 -5.99
CA HIS A 29 -3.56 -10.21 -6.84
C HIS A 29 -4.95 -10.10 -6.19
N LEU A 30 -5.35 -11.04 -5.33
CA LEU A 30 -6.64 -10.99 -4.61
C LEU A 30 -6.65 -9.88 -3.55
N GLN A 31 -5.53 -9.73 -2.84
CA GLN A 31 -5.35 -8.69 -1.83
C GLN A 31 -5.14 -7.30 -2.47
N ALA A 32 -4.60 -7.24 -3.68
CA ALA A 32 -4.35 -5.99 -4.40
C ALA A 32 -5.62 -5.17 -4.64
N GLU A 33 -6.78 -5.81 -4.80
CA GLU A 33 -8.06 -5.12 -4.93
C GLU A 33 -8.44 -4.36 -3.66
N VAL A 34 -8.38 -5.02 -2.50
CA VAL A 34 -8.68 -4.39 -1.20
C VAL A 34 -7.61 -3.35 -0.87
N PHE A 35 -6.35 -3.67 -1.15
CA PHE A 35 -5.22 -2.73 -1.03
C PHE A 35 -5.51 -1.44 -1.79
N LEU A 36 -5.91 -1.51 -3.07
CA LEU A 36 -6.18 -0.31 -3.89
C LEU A 36 -7.34 0.51 -3.32
N SER A 37 -8.41 -0.15 -2.85
CA SER A 37 -9.54 0.55 -2.23
C SER A 37 -9.13 1.31 -0.97
N GLU A 38 -8.28 0.73 -0.14
CA GLU A 38 -7.74 1.40 1.04
C GLU A 38 -6.70 2.47 0.66
N TRP A 39 -5.91 2.23 -0.38
CA TRP A 39 -4.86 3.14 -0.84
C TRP A 39 -5.39 4.48 -1.34
N GLU A 40 -6.54 4.48 -2.01
CA GLU A 40 -7.23 5.72 -2.39
C GLU A 40 -7.66 6.54 -1.18
N ARG A 41 -8.13 5.89 -0.11
CA ARG A 41 -8.58 6.57 1.11
C ARG A 41 -7.44 7.28 1.84
N VAL A 42 -6.20 6.83 1.67
CA VAL A 42 -5.01 7.45 2.28
C VAL A 42 -4.32 8.47 1.37
N LYS A 43 -4.85 8.76 0.18
CA LYS A 43 -4.29 9.76 -0.75
C LYS A 43 -4.02 11.11 -0.08
N ASP A 44 -4.96 11.58 0.73
CA ASP A 44 -4.85 12.88 1.41
C ASP A 44 -3.80 12.89 2.53
N ARG A 45 -3.25 11.73 2.92
CA ARG A 45 -2.11 11.64 3.84
C ARG A 45 -0.79 12.01 3.17
N ALA A 46 -0.68 11.94 1.84
CA ALA A 46 0.49 12.38 1.09
C ALA A 46 0.52 13.92 0.97
N LYS A 47 1.26 14.58 1.87
CA LYS A 47 1.28 16.04 2.02
C LYS A 47 2.26 16.71 1.09
N ASP A 48 3.44 16.14 0.89
CA ASP A 48 4.48 16.67 0.01
C ASP A 48 4.53 15.96 -1.36
N GLU A 49 5.27 16.54 -2.30
CA GLU A 49 5.39 16.04 -3.67
C GLU A 49 6.03 14.64 -3.72
N SER A 50 7.07 14.40 -2.92
CA SER A 50 7.75 13.10 -2.83
C SER A 50 6.80 12.01 -2.32
N GLN A 51 5.98 12.32 -1.32
CA GLN A 51 4.94 11.43 -0.81
C GLN A 51 3.85 11.15 -1.85
N ARG A 52 3.43 12.17 -2.62
CA ARG A 52 2.43 12.00 -3.68
C ARG A 52 2.95 11.16 -4.83
N GLU A 53 4.20 11.34 -5.23
CA GLU A 53 4.86 10.48 -6.20
C GLU A 53 4.97 9.04 -5.70
N ALA A 54 5.39 8.84 -4.46
CA ALA A 54 5.46 7.50 -3.86
C ALA A 54 4.07 6.85 -3.79
N TRP A 55 3.04 7.62 -3.43
CA TRP A 55 1.65 7.18 -3.43
C TRP A 55 1.21 6.73 -4.83
N GLN A 56 1.48 7.54 -5.84
CA GLN A 56 1.12 7.24 -7.23
C GLN A 56 1.87 6.00 -7.76
N LYS A 57 3.17 5.88 -7.50
CA LYS A 57 3.97 4.72 -7.92
C LYS A 57 3.46 3.42 -7.31
N VAL A 58 3.16 3.41 -6.01
CA VAL A 58 2.60 2.22 -5.34
C VAL A 58 1.23 1.85 -5.91
N LYS A 59 0.39 2.84 -6.23
CA LYS A 59 -0.90 2.62 -6.87
C LYS A 59 -0.74 1.90 -8.22
N GLU A 60 0.18 2.36 -9.06
CA GLU A 60 0.47 1.75 -10.37
C GLU A 60 0.98 0.30 -10.24
N MET A 61 1.87 0.06 -9.27
CA MET A 61 2.35 -1.30 -8.96
C MET A 61 1.21 -2.20 -8.48
N ALA A 62 0.32 -1.71 -7.61
CA ALA A 62 -0.83 -2.46 -7.12
C ALA A 62 -1.86 -2.74 -8.23
N GLN A 63 -2.08 -1.81 -9.17
CA GLN A 63 -2.92 -2.02 -10.35
C GLN A 63 -2.37 -3.11 -11.27
N THR A 64 -1.05 -3.14 -11.44
CA THR A 64 -0.36 -4.19 -12.21
C THR A 64 -0.50 -5.54 -11.51
N CYS A 65 -0.25 -5.59 -10.19
CA CYS A 65 -0.44 -6.79 -9.36
C CYS A 65 -1.89 -7.31 -9.37
N LYS A 66 -2.89 -6.44 -9.39
CA LYS A 66 -4.31 -6.85 -9.50
C LYS A 66 -4.59 -7.59 -10.81
N SER A 67 -3.89 -7.25 -11.89
CA SER A 67 -4.17 -7.75 -13.24
C SER A 67 -3.39 -9.03 -13.59
N ASP A 68 -2.37 -9.38 -12.81
CA ASP A 68 -1.49 -10.53 -13.03
C ASP A 68 -1.48 -11.45 -11.79
N ARG A 69 -1.89 -12.71 -11.98
CA ARG A 69 -2.03 -13.67 -10.88
C ARG A 69 -0.71 -14.09 -10.24
N ASP A 70 0.37 -14.03 -11.02
CA ASP A 70 1.70 -14.49 -10.60
C ASP A 70 2.55 -13.34 -10.03
N LEU A 71 2.04 -12.11 -10.05
CA LEU A 71 2.72 -10.93 -9.53
C LEU A 71 2.29 -10.62 -8.10
N TYR A 72 3.28 -10.27 -7.27
CA TYR A 72 3.09 -9.91 -5.87
C TYR A 72 3.59 -8.49 -5.61
N LEU A 73 2.82 -7.70 -4.89
CA LEU A 73 3.23 -6.39 -4.40
C LEU A 73 4.02 -6.58 -3.10
N ARG A 74 5.30 -6.22 -3.10
CA ARG A 74 6.22 -6.45 -1.96
C ARG A 74 6.67 -5.14 -1.33
N PHE A 75 6.47 -5.01 -0.03
CA PHE A 75 7.01 -3.95 0.81
C PHE A 75 8.20 -4.48 1.61
N VAL A 76 9.22 -3.64 1.77
CA VAL A 76 10.45 -3.94 2.51
C VAL A 76 10.70 -2.80 3.47
N GLY A 77 10.62 -3.11 4.76
CA GLY A 77 11.04 -2.24 5.83
C GLY A 77 12.54 -2.00 5.85
N HIS A 78 12.95 -0.88 6.42
CA HIS A 78 14.34 -0.46 6.60
C HIS A 78 14.62 -0.13 8.06
#